data_AF-H6MSG3-F1
#
_entry.id   AF-H6MSG3-F1
#
_cell.length_a   1.000
_cell.length_b   1.000
_cell.length_c   1.000
_cell.angle_alpha   90.00
_cell.angle_beta   90.00
_cell.angle_gamma   90.00
#
_symmetry.space_group_name_H-M   'P 1'
#
loop_
_entity.id
_entity.type
_entity.pdbx_description
1 polymer ?
#
loop_
_entity_poly.entity_id
_entity_poly.type
_entity_poly.pdbx_seq_one_letter_code
_entity_poly.pdbx_strand_id
1 'polypeptide(L)'
;MRRSTLIAATATMAATVLFAGCGTSSDSSSTDDSSSATSSVAAVALSKPDFIKAADAICAADNSQASQSASSIPAGPSGAEQQKDLFLSTYRTELQKLRALTPPPEDQAAVNDIWNALDQGLSTVASSPAGQFENPSLDKANQLAKAYGMKVCGS
;
A
#
# COMPACT_ATOMS: atom_id res chain seq x y z
N MET A 1 38.44 -23.98 -33.31
CA MET A 1 39.83 -24.14 -32.83
C MET A 1 40.23 -22.89 -32.07
N ARG A 2 40.63 -23.05 -30.79
CA ARG A 2 41.57 -22.22 -29.98
C ARG A 2 41.20 -20.75 -29.72
N ARG A 3 41.34 -20.15 -28.52
CA ARG A 3 41.55 -20.54 -27.11
C ARG A 3 41.70 -19.20 -26.33
N SER A 4 41.17 -19.14 -25.10
CA SER A 4 41.66 -18.35 -23.93
C SER A 4 41.57 -16.79 -23.99
N THR A 5 41.36 -16.02 -22.92
CA THR A 5 41.80 -16.14 -21.50
C THR A 5 40.89 -15.23 -20.60
N LEU A 6 40.09 -15.78 -19.66
CA LEU A 6 40.27 -15.78 -18.18
C LEU A 6 40.93 -14.53 -17.54
N ILE A 7 40.14 -13.76 -16.77
CA ILE A 7 40.61 -12.99 -15.62
C ILE A 7 39.73 -13.37 -14.42
N ALA A 8 40.38 -13.94 -13.41
CA ALA A 8 39.83 -14.26 -12.11
C ALA A 8 40.54 -13.39 -11.06
N ALA A 9 39.79 -12.81 -10.13
CA ALA A 9 40.27 -12.53 -8.78
C ALA A 9 39.07 -12.35 -7.83
N THR A 10 39.03 -13.24 -6.85
CA THR A 10 38.10 -13.44 -5.75
C THR A 10 38.29 -12.44 -4.60
N ALA A 11 37.20 -12.07 -3.91
CA ALA A 11 37.26 -11.67 -2.49
C ALA A 11 35.98 -12.12 -1.76
N THR A 12 36.16 -13.17 -0.96
CA THR A 12 35.18 -13.81 -0.08
C THR A 12 35.00 -12.98 1.19
N MET A 13 33.77 -12.71 1.62
CA MET A 13 33.50 -12.28 2.99
C MET A 13 32.20 -12.92 3.49
N ALA A 14 32.35 -13.90 4.38
CA ALA A 14 31.28 -14.52 5.15
C ALA A 14 31.29 -13.91 6.56
N ALA A 15 30.11 -13.52 7.07
CA ALA A 15 29.87 -13.31 8.49
C ALA A 15 28.39 -13.56 8.81
N THR A 16 28.11 -14.73 9.35
CA THR A 16 26.88 -15.14 10.05
C THR A 16 26.77 -14.42 11.40
N VAL A 17 25.60 -13.86 11.73
CA VAL A 17 25.24 -13.52 13.11
C VAL A 17 23.92 -14.18 13.47
N LEU A 18 24.01 -15.15 14.36
CA LEU A 18 22.91 -15.79 15.08
C LEU A 18 22.54 -14.87 16.27
N PHE A 19 21.29 -14.43 16.36
CA PHE A 19 20.72 -14.04 17.65
C PHE A 19 19.69 -15.10 18.07
N ALA A 20 20.19 -16.07 18.84
CA ALA A 20 19.38 -16.92 19.70
C ALA A 20 19.15 -16.19 21.02
N GLY A 21 17.91 -15.77 21.28
CA GLY A 21 17.45 -15.30 22.57
C GLY A 21 16.51 -16.33 23.20
N CYS A 22 17.07 -17.45 23.66
CA CYS A 22 16.39 -18.42 24.52
C CYS A 22 16.71 -18.06 25.98
N GLY A 23 15.78 -17.41 26.66
CA GLY A 23 15.86 -17.18 28.10
C GLY A 23 15.41 -18.42 28.85
N THR A 24 16.37 -19.15 29.42
CA THR A 24 16.16 -20.26 30.37
C THR A 24 16.57 -19.79 31.77
N SER A 25 15.62 -19.75 32.70
CA SER A 25 15.88 -19.70 34.14
C SER A 25 14.68 -20.28 34.88
N SER A 26 14.99 -21.08 35.90
CA SER A 26 14.25 -22.24 36.35
C SER A 26 13.15 -21.98 37.39
N ASP A 27 12.17 -22.89 37.35
CA ASP A 27 11.47 -23.57 38.46
C ASP A 27 10.26 -22.96 39.19
N SER A 28 9.23 -23.83 39.25
CA SER A 28 8.20 -24.00 40.28
C SER A 28 6.84 -23.27 40.18
N SER A 29 5.86 -24.09 39.74
CA SER A 29 4.49 -24.25 40.27
C SER A 29 3.32 -23.47 39.66
N SER A 30 2.43 -24.27 39.06
CA SER A 30 0.96 -24.20 39.14
C SER A 30 0.17 -23.44 38.07
N THR A 31 -0.65 -24.26 37.40
CA THR A 31 -2.02 -24.02 36.89
C THR A 31 -2.21 -23.07 35.70
N ASP A 32 -2.53 -23.70 34.58
CA ASP A 32 -3.62 -23.37 33.66
C ASP A 32 -3.94 -21.87 33.45
N ASP A 33 -3.50 -21.32 32.32
CA ASP A 33 -4.44 -20.75 31.36
C ASP A 33 -3.83 -20.73 29.95
N SER A 34 -4.48 -21.43 29.04
CA SER A 34 -4.17 -21.41 27.62
C SER A 34 -4.61 -20.07 27.04
N SER A 35 -3.70 -19.10 27.02
CA SER A 35 -3.85 -17.92 26.19
C SER A 35 -2.73 -17.92 25.15
N SER A 36 -3.09 -18.41 23.96
CA SER A 36 -2.32 -18.24 22.74
C SER A 36 -2.00 -16.76 22.54
N ALA A 37 -0.79 -16.36 22.93
CA ALA A 37 -0.23 -15.07 22.59
C ALA A 37 0.12 -15.07 21.10
N THR A 38 -0.89 -14.93 20.26
CA THR A 38 -0.71 -14.34 18.95
C THR A 38 -0.23 -12.92 19.22
N SER A 39 1.07 -12.68 19.14
CA SER A 39 1.65 -11.34 19.04
C SER A 39 1.19 -10.72 17.71
N SER A 40 -0.09 -10.35 17.65
CA SER A 40 -0.56 -9.30 16.77
C SER A 40 0.09 -8.03 17.29
N VAL A 41 1.20 -7.62 16.65
CA VAL A 41 1.71 -6.27 16.78
C VAL A 41 0.55 -5.35 16.39
N ALA A 42 -0.18 -4.85 17.39
CA ALA A 42 -1.24 -3.88 17.16
C ALA A 42 -0.55 -2.68 16.49
N ALA A 43 -0.85 -2.47 15.21
CA ALA A 43 -0.34 -1.32 14.47
C ALA A 43 -0.78 -0.06 15.24
N VAL A 44 0.19 0.66 15.80
CA VAL A 44 -0.06 1.82 16.66
C VAL A 44 -0.87 2.84 15.87
N ALA A 45 -2.03 3.23 16.42
CA ALA A 45 -2.89 4.24 15.81
C ALA A 45 -2.15 5.58 15.69
N LEU A 46 -2.23 6.20 14.52
CA LEU A 46 -1.65 7.51 14.26
C LEU A 46 -2.57 8.60 14.81
N SER A 47 -1.99 9.75 15.17
CA SER A 47 -2.78 10.96 15.36
C SER A 47 -3.43 11.38 14.02
N LYS A 48 -4.53 12.12 14.05
CA LYS A 48 -5.18 12.60 12.81
C LYS A 48 -4.22 13.33 11.87
N PRO A 49 -3.41 14.32 12.31
CA PRO A 49 -2.48 14.99 11.40
C PRO A 49 -1.38 14.06 10.88
N ASP A 50 -0.89 13.10 11.68
CA ASP A 50 0.12 12.14 11.22
C ASP A 50 -0.46 11.14 10.22
N PHE A 51 -1.70 10.70 10.43
CA PHE A 51 -2.44 9.85 9.51
C PHE A 51 -2.64 10.56 8.16
N ILE A 52 -3.12 11.81 8.18
CA ILE A 52 -3.32 12.60 6.94
C ILE A 52 -1.99 12.77 6.21
N LYS A 53 -0.92 13.10 6.93
CA LYS A 53 0.42 13.26 6.34
C LYS A 53 0.92 11.96 5.71
N ALA A 54 0.72 10.82 6.36
CA ALA A 54 1.10 9.51 5.84
C ALA A 54 0.28 9.13 4.60
N ALA A 55 -1.04 9.36 4.63
CA ALA A 55 -1.92 9.11 3.50
C ALA A 55 -1.53 9.98 2.29
N ASP A 56 -1.38 11.29 2.47
CA ASP A 56 -0.99 12.21 1.40
C ASP A 56 0.38 11.87 0.79
N ALA A 57 1.32 11.38 1.59
CA ALA A 57 2.62 10.92 1.09
C ALA A 57 2.50 9.68 0.18
N ILE A 58 1.60 8.74 0.52
CA ILE A 58 1.29 7.59 -0.33
C ILE A 58 0.70 8.04 -1.66
N CYS A 59 -0.34 8.87 -1.62
CA CYS A 59 -0.99 9.37 -2.83
C CYS A 59 -0.03 10.20 -3.70
N ALA A 60 0.84 11.02 -3.10
CA ALA A 60 1.84 11.78 -3.85
C ALA A 60 2.84 10.88 -4.59
N ALA A 61 3.30 9.81 -3.93
CA ALA A 61 4.22 8.85 -4.53
C ALA A 61 3.56 8.09 -5.69
N ASP A 62 2.34 7.61 -5.49
CA ASP A 62 1.62 6.80 -6.48
C ASP A 62 1.16 7.67 -7.68
N ASN A 63 0.72 8.92 -7.44
CA ASN A 63 0.43 9.89 -8.50
C ASN A 63 1.66 10.21 -9.36
N SER A 64 2.83 10.38 -8.74
CA SER A 64 4.08 10.63 -9.45
C SER A 64 4.48 9.42 -10.30
N GLN A 65 4.37 8.20 -9.76
CA GLN A 65 4.65 6.98 -10.49
C GLN A 65 3.68 6.78 -11.66
N ALA A 66 2.38 6.96 -11.44
CA ALA A 66 1.35 6.82 -12.46
C ALA A 66 1.55 7.81 -13.61
N SER A 67 1.88 9.06 -13.29
CA SER A 67 2.16 10.11 -14.29
C SER A 67 3.36 9.74 -15.18
N GLN A 68 4.41 9.17 -14.59
CA GLN A 68 5.57 8.69 -15.34
C GLN A 68 5.20 7.53 -16.25
N SER A 69 4.46 6.55 -15.75
CA SER A 69 4.01 5.39 -16.54
C SER A 69 3.04 5.76 -17.66
N ALA A 70 2.15 6.72 -17.42
CA ALA A 70 1.15 7.17 -18.39
C ALA A 70 1.77 7.80 -19.64
N SER A 71 2.95 8.43 -19.52
CA SER A 71 3.65 9.08 -20.64
C SER A 71 4.05 8.13 -21.78
N SER A 72 4.12 6.83 -21.50
CA SER A 72 4.50 5.79 -22.47
C SER A 72 3.31 5.10 -23.12
N ILE A 73 2.07 5.47 -22.75
CA ILE A 73 0.86 4.84 -23.27
C ILE A 73 0.51 5.48 -24.64
N PRO A 74 0.42 4.69 -25.72
CA PRO A 74 0.03 5.18 -27.03
C PRO A 74 -1.42 5.68 -27.04
N ALA A 75 -1.78 6.54 -27.98
CA ALA A 75 -3.17 6.92 -28.19
C ALA A 75 -3.99 5.80 -28.86
N GLY A 76 -5.32 5.90 -28.77
CA GLY A 76 -6.26 4.98 -29.43
C GLY A 76 -6.76 3.83 -28.53
N PRO A 77 -7.50 2.87 -29.09
CA PRO A 77 -8.21 1.85 -28.29
C PRO A 77 -7.30 0.99 -27.41
N SER A 78 -6.14 0.56 -27.94
CA SER A 78 -5.16 -0.20 -27.15
C SER A 78 -4.58 0.62 -26.00
N GLY A 79 -4.37 1.92 -26.24
CA GLY A 79 -3.92 2.87 -25.23
C GLY A 79 -4.93 3.06 -24.11
N ALA A 80 -6.20 3.17 -24.45
CA ALA A 80 -7.27 3.32 -23.46
C ALA A 80 -7.32 2.10 -22.52
N GLU A 81 -7.18 0.89 -23.04
CA GLU A 81 -7.13 -0.33 -22.20
C GLU A 81 -5.87 -0.35 -21.32
N GLN A 82 -4.70 -0.01 -21.86
CA GLN A 82 -3.47 0.11 -21.07
C GLN A 82 -3.58 1.17 -19.97
N GLN A 83 -4.25 2.29 -20.25
CA GLN A 83 -4.49 3.35 -19.27
C GLN A 83 -5.45 2.89 -18.18
N LYS A 84 -6.49 2.12 -18.52
CA LYS A 84 -7.40 1.50 -17.55
C LYS A 84 -6.65 0.53 -16.64
N ASP A 85 -5.80 -0.32 -17.20
CA ASP A 85 -5.01 -1.29 -16.43
C ASP A 85 -4.01 -0.59 -15.50
N LEU A 86 -3.32 0.44 -16.00
CA LEU A 86 -2.44 1.28 -15.19
C LEU A 86 -3.23 1.93 -14.05
N PHE A 87 -4.35 2.59 -14.36
CA PHE A 87 -5.21 3.25 -13.37
C PHE A 87 -5.65 2.26 -12.27
N LEU A 88 -6.22 1.12 -12.65
CA LEU A 88 -6.71 0.12 -11.70
C LEU A 88 -5.59 -0.48 -10.85
N SER A 89 -4.43 -0.77 -11.44
CA SER A 89 -3.29 -1.34 -10.71
C SER A 89 -2.69 -0.34 -9.72
N THR A 90 -2.52 0.92 -10.13
CA THR A 90 -2.04 2.01 -9.26
C THR A 90 -2.98 2.19 -8.08
N TYR A 91 -4.26 2.49 -8.31
CA TYR A 91 -5.16 2.86 -7.21
C TYR A 91 -5.55 1.69 -6.31
N ARG A 92 -5.53 0.44 -6.78
CA ARG A 92 -5.68 -0.73 -5.89
C ARG A 92 -4.48 -0.91 -4.98
N THR A 93 -3.28 -0.69 -5.51
CA THR A 93 -2.04 -0.74 -4.72
C THR A 93 -2.00 0.41 -3.71
N GLU A 94 -2.41 1.61 -4.12
CA GLU A 94 -2.57 2.77 -3.26
C GLU A 94 -3.55 2.48 -2.11
N LEU A 95 -4.76 1.99 -2.44
CA LEU A 95 -5.77 1.62 -1.46
C LEU A 95 -5.26 0.57 -0.45
N GLN A 96 -4.44 -0.39 -0.90
CA GLN A 96 -3.83 -1.36 0.01
C GLN A 96 -2.86 -0.69 1.00
N LYS A 97 -1.99 0.21 0.52
CA LYS A 97 -1.07 0.96 1.38
C LYS A 97 -1.83 1.86 2.36
N LEU A 98 -2.90 2.51 1.90
CA LEU A 98 -3.75 3.37 2.71
C LEU A 98 -4.50 2.58 3.80
N ARG A 99 -5.03 1.39 3.48
CA ARG A 99 -5.66 0.48 4.45
C ARG A 99 -4.68 -0.11 5.47
N ALA A 100 -3.37 -0.07 5.20
CA ALA A 100 -2.35 -0.48 6.15
C ALA A 100 -2.01 0.61 7.18
N LEU A 101 -2.48 1.85 7.00
CA LEU A 101 -2.40 2.90 8.00
C LEU A 101 -3.49 2.69 9.06
N THR A 102 -3.14 2.84 10.34
CA THR A 102 -4.12 2.84 11.44
C THR A 102 -4.57 4.28 11.73
N PRO A 103 -5.82 4.67 11.43
CA PRO A 103 -6.33 5.99 11.77
C PRO A 103 -6.55 6.15 13.28
N PRO A 104 -6.79 7.38 13.77
CA PRO A 104 -7.34 7.58 15.10
C PRO A 104 -8.61 6.74 15.28
N PRO A 105 -8.81 6.06 16.43
CA PRO A 105 -9.98 5.21 16.66
C PRO A 105 -11.31 5.92 16.43
N GLU A 106 -11.41 7.20 16.80
CA GLU A 106 -12.59 8.05 16.61
C GLU A 106 -12.91 8.35 15.14
N ASP A 107 -11.90 8.25 14.27
CA ASP A 107 -11.99 8.57 12.85
C ASP A 107 -12.12 7.32 11.95
N GLN A 108 -12.01 6.11 12.53
CA GLN A 108 -11.99 4.84 11.78
C GLN A 108 -13.17 4.69 10.82
N ALA A 109 -14.38 5.05 11.25
CA ALA A 109 -15.57 4.96 10.40
C ALA A 109 -15.50 5.92 9.20
N ALA A 110 -15.12 7.18 9.43
CA ALA A 110 -14.97 8.18 8.37
C ALA A 110 -13.90 7.78 7.36
N VAL A 111 -12.78 7.23 7.83
CA VAL A 111 -11.70 6.72 6.98
C VAL A 111 -12.14 5.50 6.17
N ASN A 112 -12.87 4.56 6.79
CA ASN A 112 -13.42 3.42 6.08
C ASN A 112 -14.40 3.83 4.98
N ASP A 113 -15.20 4.88 5.19
CA ASP A 113 -16.11 5.39 4.16
C ASP A 113 -15.38 5.94 2.93
N ILE A 114 -14.22 6.61 3.12
CA ILE A 114 -13.36 7.05 2.01
C ILE A 114 -12.87 5.83 1.22
N TRP A 115 -12.31 4.83 1.91
CA TRP A 115 -11.76 3.63 1.30
C TRP A 115 -12.80 2.77 0.60
N ASN A 116 -14.00 2.66 1.16
CA ASN A 116 -15.10 1.93 0.56
C ASN A 116 -15.61 2.62 -0.71
N ALA A 117 -15.72 3.95 -0.70
CA ALA A 117 -16.09 4.71 -1.89
C ALA A 117 -15.03 4.57 -3.00
N LEU A 118 -13.74 4.61 -2.66
CA LEU A 118 -12.66 4.39 -3.62
C LEU A 118 -12.73 2.98 -4.21
N ASP A 119 -12.83 1.94 -3.37
CA ASP A 119 -12.91 0.53 -3.80
C ASP A 119 -14.12 0.29 -4.73
N GLN A 120 -15.26 0.88 -4.39
CA GLN A 120 -16.46 0.84 -5.23
C GLN A 120 -16.21 1.52 -6.57
N GLY A 121 -15.59 2.70 -6.58
CA GLY A 121 -15.24 3.42 -7.81
C GLY A 121 -14.28 2.63 -8.70
N LEU A 122 -13.26 2.00 -8.12
CA LEU A 122 -12.33 1.12 -8.84
C LEU A 122 -13.04 -0.11 -9.43
N SER A 123 -14.01 -0.66 -8.70
CA SER A 123 -14.84 -1.78 -9.19
C SER A 123 -15.74 -1.35 -10.36
N THR A 124 -16.29 -0.13 -10.31
CA THR A 124 -17.02 0.47 -11.43
C THR A 124 -16.13 0.67 -12.65
N VAL A 125 -14.93 1.23 -12.48
CA VAL A 125 -13.96 1.40 -13.59
C VAL A 125 -13.59 0.05 -14.21
N ALA A 126 -13.35 -0.97 -13.39
CA ALA A 126 -13.00 -2.31 -13.88
C ALA A 126 -14.09 -2.94 -14.76
N SER A 127 -15.35 -2.58 -14.52
CA SER A 127 -16.50 -3.09 -15.27
C SER A 127 -16.91 -2.17 -16.44
N SER A 128 -16.27 -1.00 -16.57
CA SER A 128 -16.59 0.00 -17.58
C SER A 128 -15.72 -0.15 -18.83
N PRO A 129 -16.20 0.31 -20.01
CA PRO A 129 -15.37 0.44 -21.19
C PRO A 129 -14.14 1.30 -20.90
N ALA A 130 -12.99 1.01 -21.53
CA ALA A 130 -11.81 1.84 -21.35
C ALA A 130 -12.04 3.29 -21.78
N GLY A 131 -11.38 4.21 -21.06
CA GLY A 131 -11.58 5.65 -21.21
C GLY A 131 -12.77 6.22 -20.43
N GLN A 132 -13.56 5.38 -19.73
CA GLN A 132 -14.64 5.84 -18.84
C GLN A 132 -14.26 5.57 -17.38
N PHE A 133 -13.55 6.53 -16.77
CA PHE A 133 -13.08 6.41 -15.39
C PHE A 133 -13.99 7.14 -14.40
N GLU A 134 -14.55 8.27 -14.82
CA GLU A 134 -15.40 9.12 -14.00
C GLU A 134 -16.63 8.36 -13.55
N ASN A 135 -16.89 8.38 -12.24
CA ASN A 135 -18.09 7.80 -11.67
C ASN A 135 -18.37 8.40 -10.27
N PRO A 136 -19.64 8.33 -9.80
CA PRO A 136 -20.05 8.94 -8.54
C PRO A 136 -19.30 8.42 -7.31
N SER A 137 -18.79 7.17 -7.34
CA SER A 137 -18.09 6.59 -6.19
C SER A 137 -16.67 7.15 -6.05
N LEU A 138 -15.96 7.37 -7.17
CA LEU A 138 -14.67 8.09 -7.15
C LEU A 138 -14.88 9.56 -6.73
N ASP A 139 -15.92 10.22 -7.23
CA ASP A 139 -16.25 11.58 -6.81
C ASP A 139 -16.53 11.67 -5.31
N LYS A 140 -17.29 10.71 -4.78
CA LYS A 140 -17.57 10.59 -3.35
C LYS A 140 -16.30 10.34 -2.54
N ALA A 141 -15.43 9.44 -2.98
CA ALA A 141 -14.14 9.18 -2.32
C ALA A 141 -13.31 10.47 -2.23
N ASN A 142 -13.21 11.21 -3.33
CA ASN A 142 -12.50 12.48 -3.42
C ASN A 142 -13.10 13.54 -2.50
N GLN A 143 -14.42 13.65 -2.43
CA GLN A 143 -15.12 14.58 -1.52
C GLN A 143 -14.87 14.24 -0.06
N LEU A 144 -14.97 12.95 0.32
CA LEU A 144 -14.75 12.50 1.68
C LEU A 144 -13.30 12.69 2.13
N ALA A 145 -12.32 12.39 1.25
CA ALA A 145 -10.91 12.59 1.53
C ALA A 145 -10.57 14.08 1.79
N LYS A 146 -11.10 14.98 0.96
CA LYS A 146 -10.98 16.44 1.16
C LYS A 146 -11.64 16.89 2.45
N ALA A 147 -12.85 16.42 2.73
CA ALA A 147 -13.58 16.74 3.96
C ALA A 147 -12.85 16.25 5.22
N TYR A 148 -12.12 15.14 5.11
CA TYR A 148 -11.30 14.60 6.19
C TYR A 148 -9.98 15.38 6.40
N GLY A 149 -9.57 16.18 5.42
CA GLY A 149 -8.40 17.06 5.49
C GLY A 149 -7.19 16.58 4.67
N MET A 150 -7.33 15.53 3.87
CA MET A 150 -6.31 15.11 2.91
C MET A 150 -6.20 16.16 1.80
N LYS A 151 -4.96 16.45 1.39
CA LYS A 151 -4.67 17.49 0.38
C LYS A 151 -4.26 16.90 -0.96
N VAL A 152 -3.71 15.68 -0.95
CA VAL A 152 -3.24 14.95 -2.13
C VAL A 152 -4.19 13.80 -2.42
N CYS A 153 -4.54 12.99 -1.42
CA CYS A 153 -5.57 11.99 -1.62
C CYS A 153 -6.92 12.72 -1.83
N GLY A 154 -7.53 12.55 -3.00
CA GLY A 154 -8.80 13.17 -3.36
C GLY A 154 -8.74 14.20 -4.49
N SER A 155 -7.58 14.39 -5.13
CA SER A 155 -7.40 15.20 -6.34
C SER A 155 -7.41 14.37 -7.60
#